data_AF-C6B8P3-F1
#
_entry.id   AF-C6B8P3-F1
#
_cell.length_a   1.000
_cell.length_b   1.000
_cell.length_c   1.000
_cell.angle_alpha   90.00
_cell.angle_beta   90.00
_cell.angle_gamma   90.00
#
_symmetry.space_group_name_H-M   'P 1'
#
loop_
_entity.id
_entity.type
_entity.pdbx_description
1 polymer ?
#
loop_
_entity_poly.entity_id
_entity_poly.type
_entity_poly.pdbx_seq_one_letter_code
_entity_poly.pdbx_strand_id
1 'polypeptide(L)'
;MRKKQAVVILHGMGEQIPMETLQGFVDAVWVHDSTLIRAERPDSATGEPRKINATWSKPDRRNRSYELRRITTESLDTSGSTDFYEFYWAHLMYGTTWEQVKAWLFDLLWRWPWHVPGGVLPAWIVLWLISIAVGLGSLVTLVPLATLRACLFDACATQPVASPNLLWSVGLPMLTGLVSLVIGAFVSTFLLKYFGDVARYVKADPPNVARRQEIREKGVELLETLMGRNDNGNYMGSEYDRIVVVAHSLGTIIAYDILAHCFARLNTKFPVTSAEAAIAVQPERAALESMIRGAVGLPNAKGADAPDPVALDLDEFQRQQELCRKELNSQGNPWLVSDFITLGSPLTHAEFLLAKDKKCLRIAQDQRVFPTCPPSLEFDASTGLRHFTYKLSGAAPDLEGTHFRLPHHAAHFAYTRWTNLYSRHFGIVWGDIISGPLSGQFGLMANNASVSGIRDIRVLPSKKPGRRWKWPPFFSHTKYWLMKDPAQTEDHIQALRDALALKHGR
;
A
#
# COMPACT_ATOMS: atom_id res chain seq x y z
N MET A 1 21.17 22.76 -14.09
CA MET A 1 20.49 21.65 -14.80
C MET A 1 19.05 21.58 -14.29
N ARG A 2 18.06 21.22 -15.12
CA ARG A 2 16.69 21.00 -14.65
C ARG A 2 16.69 19.77 -13.72
N LYS A 3 16.11 19.92 -12.53
CA LYS A 3 16.09 18.88 -11.51
C LYS A 3 15.20 17.70 -11.93
N LYS A 4 15.65 16.47 -11.66
CA LYS A 4 14.98 15.23 -12.08
C LYS A 4 13.97 14.79 -11.02
N GLN A 5 13.13 13.83 -11.40
CA GLN A 5 12.25 13.12 -10.48
C GLN A 5 12.44 11.61 -10.60
N ALA A 6 12.27 10.90 -9.49
CA ALA A 6 12.32 9.44 -9.45
C ALA A 6 10.93 8.87 -9.14
N VAL A 7 10.57 7.78 -9.82
CA VAL A 7 9.38 6.99 -9.53
C VAL A 7 9.83 5.59 -9.16
N VAL A 8 9.54 5.15 -7.93
CA VAL A 8 9.90 3.82 -7.45
C VAL A 8 8.65 2.97 -7.34
N ILE A 9 8.62 1.86 -8.07
CA ILE A 9 7.51 0.91 -8.09
C ILE A 9 7.83 -0.28 -7.19
N LEU A 10 6.88 -0.58 -6.32
CA LEU A 10 6.86 -1.79 -5.50
C LEU A 10 5.67 -2.64 -5.92
N HIS A 11 5.93 -3.72 -6.64
CA HIS A 11 4.90 -4.69 -7.01
C HIS A 11 4.66 -5.69 -5.86
N GLY A 12 3.52 -6.38 -5.88
CA GLY A 12 3.04 -7.14 -4.73
C GLY A 12 2.68 -8.61 -4.96
N MET A 13 2.84 -9.18 -6.15
CA MET A 13 2.18 -10.45 -6.46
C MET A 13 2.97 -11.39 -7.35
N GLY A 14 3.32 -12.56 -6.80
CA GLY A 14 3.78 -13.74 -7.53
C GLY A 14 5.23 -13.69 -8.03
N GLU A 15 5.62 -14.78 -8.70
CA GLU A 15 6.89 -14.93 -9.42
C GLU A 15 6.85 -14.12 -10.72
N GLN A 16 6.89 -12.79 -10.61
CA GLN A 16 6.95 -11.91 -11.77
C GLN A 16 8.35 -11.88 -12.37
N ILE A 17 8.41 -11.78 -13.71
CA ILE A 17 9.67 -11.60 -14.42
C ILE A 17 10.17 -10.19 -14.12
N PRO A 18 11.43 -10.00 -13.68
CA PRO A 18 12.01 -8.67 -13.47
C PRO A 18 11.77 -7.75 -14.68
N MET A 19 11.51 -6.46 -14.43
CA MET A 19 11.24 -5.42 -15.44
C MET A 19 9.89 -5.48 -16.15
N GLU A 20 9.16 -6.60 -16.17
CA GLU A 20 7.87 -6.70 -16.88
C GLU A 20 6.83 -5.73 -16.29
N THR A 21 6.72 -5.69 -14.96
CA THR A 21 5.82 -4.78 -14.26
C THR A 21 6.22 -3.32 -14.45
N LEU A 22 7.52 -3.03 -14.40
CA LEU A 22 8.04 -1.69 -14.64
C LEU A 22 7.73 -1.20 -16.06
N GLN A 23 7.94 -2.04 -17.07
CA GLN A 23 7.66 -1.71 -18.47
C GLN A 23 6.18 -1.43 -18.69
N GLY A 24 5.30 -2.35 -18.28
CA GLY A 24 3.85 -2.16 -18.45
C GLY A 24 3.33 -0.92 -17.71
N PHE A 25 3.90 -0.58 -16.56
CA PHE A 25 3.57 0.68 -15.87
C PHE A 25 4.07 1.91 -16.63
N VAL A 26 5.33 1.93 -17.07
CA VAL A 26 5.90 3.05 -17.83
C VAL A 26 5.15 3.27 -19.15
N ASP A 27 4.73 2.20 -19.80
CA ASP A 27 3.91 2.29 -21.00
C ASP A 27 2.62 3.06 -20.73
N ALA A 28 1.95 2.73 -19.62
CA ALA A 28 0.70 3.36 -19.21
C ALA A 28 0.83 4.81 -18.78
N VAL A 29 1.88 5.16 -18.02
CA VAL A 29 1.98 6.48 -17.39
C VAL A 29 2.87 7.47 -18.13
N TRP A 30 3.69 7.00 -19.08
CA TRP A 30 4.63 7.83 -19.83
C TRP A 30 4.50 7.66 -21.33
N VAL A 31 4.73 6.46 -21.88
CA VAL A 31 4.90 6.23 -23.32
C VAL A 31 3.66 6.69 -24.10
N HIS A 32 2.47 6.36 -23.59
CA HIS A 32 1.19 6.70 -24.19
C HIS A 32 0.53 7.95 -23.59
N ASP A 33 1.27 8.79 -22.87
CA ASP A 33 0.77 10.06 -22.35
C ASP A 33 1.20 11.25 -23.21
N SER A 34 0.37 11.60 -24.19
CA SER A 34 0.60 12.73 -25.09
C SER A 34 0.59 14.10 -24.39
N THR A 35 0.19 14.19 -23.13
CA THR A 35 0.11 15.47 -22.40
C THR A 35 1.45 15.89 -21.78
N LEU A 36 2.40 14.97 -21.63
CA LEU A 36 3.67 15.21 -20.94
C LEU A 36 4.65 16.02 -21.78
N ILE A 37 4.66 15.79 -23.10
CA ILE A 37 5.59 16.40 -24.04
C ILE A 37 4.81 16.93 -25.24
N ARG A 38 5.07 18.19 -25.58
CA ARG A 38 4.53 18.86 -26.77
C ARG A 38 4.73 18.04 -28.05
N ALA A 39 3.67 17.89 -28.84
CA ALA A 39 3.66 17.10 -30.07
C ALA A 39 4.61 17.65 -31.14
N GLU A 40 4.92 18.94 -31.10
CA GLU A 40 5.84 19.60 -32.03
C GLU A 40 7.31 19.25 -31.75
N ARG A 41 7.62 18.72 -30.56
CA ARG A 41 8.97 18.32 -30.21
C ARG A 41 9.32 17.02 -30.94
N PRO A 42 10.37 17.01 -31.79
CA PRO A 42 10.80 15.80 -32.48
C PRO A 42 11.01 14.63 -31.53
N ASP A 43 10.72 13.43 -32.00
CA ASP A 43 11.01 12.22 -31.27
C ASP A 43 12.53 12.09 -31.05
N SER A 44 12.95 11.85 -29.80
CA SER A 44 14.37 11.80 -29.46
C SER A 44 15.10 10.58 -30.02
N ALA A 45 14.38 9.55 -30.47
CA ALA A 45 14.93 8.35 -31.07
C ALA A 45 14.94 8.40 -32.60
N THR A 46 13.93 8.99 -33.24
CA THR A 46 13.78 8.97 -34.71
C THR A 46 13.98 10.32 -35.40
N GLY A 47 13.84 11.44 -34.68
CA GLY A 47 13.86 12.79 -35.25
C GLY A 47 12.58 13.19 -35.99
N GLU A 48 11.60 12.28 -36.08
CA GLU A 48 10.32 12.46 -36.78
C GLU A 48 9.22 13.00 -35.85
N PRO A 49 8.04 13.38 -36.39
CA PRO A 49 6.88 13.70 -35.56
C PRO A 49 6.56 12.57 -34.57
N ARG A 50 6.46 12.95 -33.30
CA ARG A 50 6.30 12.03 -32.18
C ARG A 50 4.94 11.35 -32.19
N LYS A 51 4.94 10.02 -32.06
CA LYS A 51 3.71 9.22 -31.84
C LYS A 51 3.57 8.74 -30.40
N ILE A 52 4.69 8.47 -29.74
CA ILE A 52 4.79 8.02 -28.35
C ILE A 52 5.99 8.68 -27.68
N ASN A 53 6.02 8.72 -26.36
CA ASN A 53 7.17 9.29 -25.66
C ASN A 53 8.34 8.29 -25.58
N ALA A 54 9.55 8.77 -25.87
CA ALA A 54 10.75 7.95 -25.85
C ALA A 54 11.15 7.56 -24.41
N THR A 55 11.73 6.38 -24.29
CA THR A 55 12.30 5.83 -23.04
C THR A 55 13.61 5.12 -23.34
N TRP A 56 14.51 5.09 -22.36
CA TRP A 56 15.79 4.39 -22.48
C TRP A 56 16.04 3.52 -21.25
N SER A 57 16.34 2.26 -21.49
CA SER A 57 16.75 1.32 -20.44
C SER A 57 18.23 1.47 -20.14
N LYS A 58 18.57 2.01 -18.96
CA LYS A 58 19.95 2.23 -18.51
C LYS A 58 20.30 1.27 -17.37
N PRO A 59 21.57 0.81 -17.28
CA PRO A 59 22.01 0.05 -16.12
C PRO A 59 21.74 0.82 -14.82
N ASP A 60 21.20 0.13 -13.82
CA ASP A 60 21.04 0.69 -12.48
C ASP A 60 22.26 0.33 -11.64
N ARG A 61 23.05 1.34 -11.23
CA ARG A 61 24.21 1.14 -10.36
C ARG A 61 23.85 1.16 -8.87
N ARG A 62 22.61 1.53 -8.54
CA ARG A 62 22.14 1.76 -7.16
C ARG A 62 21.45 0.52 -6.61
N ASN A 63 20.61 -0.09 -7.42
CA ASN A 63 20.06 -1.39 -7.14
C ASN A 63 21.15 -2.41 -7.46
N ARG A 64 21.76 -3.05 -6.45
CA ARG A 64 22.89 -4.00 -6.59
C ARG A 64 22.47 -5.32 -7.27
N SER A 65 21.69 -5.24 -8.34
CA SER A 65 21.15 -6.34 -9.12
C SER A 65 21.43 -6.10 -10.60
N TYR A 66 22.06 -7.08 -11.26
CA TYR A 66 22.32 -7.02 -12.70
C TYR A 66 21.07 -7.28 -13.55
N GLU A 67 20.01 -7.85 -12.95
CA GLU A 67 18.73 -8.12 -13.60
C GLU A 67 17.83 -6.89 -13.67
N LEU A 68 18.12 -5.85 -12.87
CA LEU A 68 17.31 -4.64 -12.78
C LEU A 68 17.94 -3.50 -13.55
N ARG A 69 17.11 -2.77 -14.28
CA ARG A 69 17.50 -1.61 -15.06
C ARG A 69 16.59 -0.44 -14.69
N ARG A 70 17.14 0.76 -14.81
CA ARG A 70 16.37 1.99 -14.68
C ARG A 70 15.83 2.38 -16.04
N ILE A 71 14.54 2.71 -16.11
CA ILE A 71 13.97 3.32 -17.32
C ILE A 71 14.04 4.83 -17.15
N THR A 72 14.90 5.48 -17.93
CA THR A 72 15.04 6.94 -17.96
C THR A 72 14.25 7.51 -19.12
N THR A 73 13.60 8.64 -18.89
CA THR A 73 12.86 9.35 -19.93
C THR A 73 13.57 10.62 -20.38
N GLU A 74 13.03 11.28 -21.39
CA GLU A 74 13.53 12.60 -21.78
C GLU A 74 13.05 13.67 -20.80
N SER A 75 13.66 14.85 -20.85
CA SER A 75 13.20 15.96 -20.03
C SER A 75 11.78 16.37 -20.40
N LEU A 76 10.94 16.50 -19.38
CA LEU A 76 9.62 17.10 -19.51
C LEU A 76 9.74 18.55 -20.00
N ASP A 77 8.65 19.07 -20.56
CA ASP A 77 8.64 20.46 -21.03
C ASP A 77 8.91 21.46 -19.88
N THR A 78 8.42 21.12 -18.69
CA THR A 78 8.44 21.94 -17.46
C THR A 78 9.55 21.58 -16.48
N SER A 79 10.09 20.36 -16.51
CA SER A 79 11.05 19.85 -15.51
C SER A 79 12.13 18.96 -16.13
N GLY A 80 12.95 18.30 -15.30
CA GLY A 80 13.97 17.36 -15.78
C GLY A 80 13.39 16.04 -16.31
N SER A 81 14.25 15.05 -16.53
CA SER A 81 13.83 13.70 -16.87
C SER A 81 13.18 12.98 -15.69
N THR A 82 12.35 11.99 -15.98
CA THR A 82 11.83 11.05 -14.98
C THR A 82 12.62 9.75 -15.06
N ASP A 83 13.01 9.24 -13.90
CA ASP A 83 13.67 7.95 -13.78
C ASP A 83 12.76 6.97 -13.05
N PHE A 84 12.42 5.87 -13.70
CA PHE A 84 11.59 4.80 -13.15
C PHE A 84 12.45 3.64 -12.65
N TYR A 85 12.16 3.21 -11.42
CA TYR A 85 12.84 2.13 -10.72
C TYR A 85 11.83 1.07 -10.29
N GLU A 86 12.27 -0.18 -10.28
CA GLU A 86 11.55 -1.29 -9.67
C GLU A 86 12.30 -1.77 -8.44
N PHE A 87 11.62 -1.80 -7.30
CA PHE A 87 12.11 -2.50 -6.13
C PHE A 87 11.57 -3.93 -6.14
N TYR A 88 12.35 -4.81 -6.75
CA TYR A 88 12.03 -6.22 -6.89
C TYR A 88 12.47 -7.00 -5.64
N TRP A 89 11.51 -7.57 -4.90
CA TRP A 89 11.77 -8.29 -3.64
C TRP A 89 11.43 -9.78 -3.70
N ALA A 90 10.74 -10.25 -4.74
CA ALA A 90 10.20 -11.62 -4.81
C ALA A 90 11.30 -12.70 -4.65
N HIS A 91 12.49 -12.47 -5.19
CA HIS A 91 13.65 -13.37 -5.04
C HIS A 91 14.09 -13.60 -3.58
N LEU A 92 13.74 -12.71 -2.65
CA LEU A 92 14.07 -12.83 -1.23
C LEU A 92 13.08 -13.71 -0.47
N MET A 93 11.92 -14.02 -1.07
CA MET A 93 10.84 -14.78 -0.46
C MET A 93 10.80 -16.23 -0.96
N TYR A 94 11.93 -16.93 -0.89
CA TYR A 94 12.05 -18.36 -1.22
C TYR A 94 11.86 -19.27 0.01
N GLY A 95 11.55 -20.55 -0.21
CA GLY A 95 11.51 -21.56 0.85
C GLY A 95 10.16 -21.74 1.56
N THR A 96 9.04 -21.50 0.87
CA THR A 96 7.71 -21.84 1.38
C THR A 96 7.54 -23.29 1.71
N THR A 97 7.19 -23.55 2.97
CA THR A 97 6.70 -24.87 3.35
C THR A 97 5.18 -24.90 3.35
N TRP A 98 4.63 -26.06 3.01
CA TRP A 98 3.19 -26.34 3.05
C TRP A 98 2.58 -26.11 4.44
N GLU A 99 3.39 -26.29 5.49
CA GLU A 99 3.00 -26.09 6.89
C GLU A 99 2.69 -24.62 7.21
N GLN A 100 3.46 -23.68 6.67
CA GLN A 100 3.24 -22.25 6.88
C GLN A 100 1.92 -21.79 6.26
N VAL A 101 1.59 -22.28 5.06
CA VAL A 101 0.34 -21.91 4.39
C VAL A 101 -0.86 -22.55 5.08
N LYS A 102 -0.76 -23.80 5.54
CA LYS A 102 -1.78 -24.42 6.39
C LYS A 102 -2.01 -23.64 7.67
N ALA A 103 -0.96 -23.28 8.39
CA ALA A 103 -1.07 -22.53 9.64
C ALA A 103 -1.79 -21.19 9.42
N TRP A 104 -1.46 -20.46 8.35
CA TRP A 104 -2.17 -19.23 8.00
C TRP A 104 -3.65 -19.48 7.64
N LEU A 105 -3.95 -20.53 6.88
CA LEU A 105 -5.32 -20.89 6.53
C LEU A 105 -6.15 -21.25 7.77
N PHE A 106 -5.56 -21.98 8.72
CA PHE A 106 -6.19 -22.30 10.00
C PHE A 106 -6.39 -21.06 10.87
N ASP A 107 -5.42 -20.15 10.94
CA ASP A 107 -5.59 -18.87 11.65
C ASP A 107 -6.73 -18.04 11.04
N LEU A 108 -6.84 -18.02 9.71
CA LEU A 108 -7.93 -17.35 9.00
C LEU A 108 -9.29 -18.01 9.30
N LEU A 109 -9.38 -19.35 9.24
CA LEU A 109 -10.59 -20.10 9.54
C LEU A 109 -11.04 -19.93 10.99
N TRP A 110 -10.13 -20.07 11.94
CA TRP A 110 -10.44 -20.12 13.38
C TRP A 110 -10.58 -18.74 14.04
N ARG A 111 -10.51 -17.65 13.25
CA ARG A 111 -10.81 -16.31 13.74
C ARG A 111 -12.29 -16.19 14.09
N TRP A 112 -12.56 -15.56 15.23
CA TRP A 112 -13.92 -15.29 15.71
C TRP A 112 -14.68 -14.36 14.72
N PRO A 113 -15.95 -14.66 14.33
CA PRO A 113 -16.63 -14.03 13.19
C PRO A 113 -16.72 -12.49 13.23
N TRP A 114 -16.88 -11.90 14.41
CA TRP A 114 -16.96 -10.44 14.62
C TRP A 114 -15.61 -9.72 14.49
N HIS A 115 -14.50 -10.46 14.34
CA HIS A 115 -13.19 -9.88 14.01
C HIS A 115 -12.89 -9.91 12.50
N VAL A 116 -13.80 -10.43 11.68
CA VAL A 116 -13.66 -10.46 10.22
C VAL A 116 -14.32 -9.20 9.63
N PRO A 117 -13.60 -8.37 8.85
CA PRO A 117 -14.19 -7.19 8.24
C PRO A 117 -15.38 -7.55 7.34
N GLY A 118 -16.45 -6.75 7.39
CA GLY A 118 -17.70 -7.06 6.68
C GLY A 118 -17.54 -7.26 5.17
N GLY A 119 -16.55 -6.61 4.55
CA GLY A 119 -16.24 -6.76 3.12
C GLY A 119 -15.67 -8.13 2.72
N VAL A 120 -15.02 -8.83 3.66
CA VAL A 120 -14.41 -10.16 3.44
C VAL A 120 -15.16 -11.29 4.14
N LEU A 121 -16.12 -10.97 5.01
CA LEU A 121 -16.96 -11.94 5.72
C LEU A 121 -17.63 -12.97 4.77
N PRO A 122 -18.19 -12.59 3.59
CA PRO A 122 -18.75 -13.58 2.67
C PRO A 122 -17.71 -14.58 2.16
N ALA A 123 -16.48 -14.12 1.88
CA ALA A 123 -15.40 -15.00 1.45
C ALA A 123 -14.98 -15.95 2.59
N TRP A 124 -14.95 -15.46 3.82
CA TRP A 124 -14.68 -16.27 5.01
C TRP A 124 -15.76 -17.34 5.25
N ILE A 125 -17.05 -17.01 5.08
CA ILE A 125 -18.15 -17.98 5.16
C ILE A 125 -18.00 -19.05 4.06
N VAL A 126 -17.72 -18.65 2.82
CA VAL A 126 -17.49 -19.60 1.72
C VAL A 126 -16.30 -20.51 2.01
N LEU A 127 -15.22 -19.97 2.57
CA LEU A 127 -14.07 -20.76 2.99
C LEU A 127 -14.46 -21.82 4.03
N TRP A 128 -15.29 -21.47 5.01
CA TRP A 128 -15.85 -22.42 5.99
C TRP A 128 -16.76 -23.46 5.35
N LEU A 129 -17.66 -23.07 4.46
CA LEU A 129 -18.54 -24.00 3.75
C LEU A 129 -17.74 -25.00 2.92
N ILE A 130 -16.69 -24.55 2.22
CA ILE A 130 -15.77 -25.42 1.49
C ILE A 130 -15.06 -26.37 2.46
N SER A 131 -14.56 -25.85 3.58
CA SER A 131 -13.82 -26.65 4.57
C SER A 131 -14.71 -27.72 5.20
N ILE A 132 -15.96 -27.37 5.54
CA ILE A 132 -16.97 -28.31 6.04
C ILE A 132 -17.35 -29.32 4.97
N ALA A 133 -17.57 -28.90 3.73
CA ALA A 133 -17.91 -29.81 2.63
C ALA A 133 -16.80 -30.83 2.35
N VAL A 134 -15.54 -30.39 2.37
CA VAL A 134 -14.37 -31.28 2.23
C VAL A 134 -14.24 -32.20 3.44
N GLY A 135 -14.43 -31.69 4.67
CA GLY A 135 -14.39 -32.50 5.89
C GLY A 135 -15.49 -33.57 5.93
N LEU A 136 -16.73 -33.18 5.63
CA LEU A 136 -17.88 -34.09 5.55
C LEU A 136 -17.72 -35.08 4.40
N GLY A 137 -17.25 -34.64 3.23
CA GLY A 137 -16.96 -35.52 2.10
C GLY A 137 -15.92 -36.58 2.43
N SER A 138 -14.86 -36.19 3.16
CA SER A 138 -13.84 -37.12 3.65
C SER A 138 -14.41 -38.12 4.66
N LEU A 139 -15.27 -37.66 5.59
CA LEU A 139 -15.93 -38.53 6.57
C LEU A 139 -16.88 -39.54 5.90
N VAL A 140 -17.63 -39.09 4.89
CA VAL A 140 -18.54 -39.92 4.06
C VAL A 140 -17.77 -41.01 3.31
N THR A 141 -16.51 -40.78 2.93
CA THR A 141 -15.66 -41.83 2.32
C THR A 141 -15.08 -42.81 3.33
N LEU A 142 -14.94 -42.41 4.61
CA LEU A 142 -14.41 -43.25 5.69
C LEU A 142 -15.47 -44.13 6.34
N VAL A 143 -16.74 -43.76 6.22
CA VAL A 143 -17.86 -44.59 6.70
C VAL A 143 -18.52 -45.26 5.51
N PRO A 144 -18.56 -46.60 5.42
CA PRO A 144 -19.36 -47.26 4.39
C PRO A 144 -20.81 -46.82 4.57
N LEU A 145 -21.33 -46.00 3.65
CA LEU A 145 -22.67 -45.39 3.78
C LEU A 145 -23.79 -46.45 3.92
N ALA A 146 -23.51 -47.67 3.46
CA ALA A 146 -24.33 -48.86 3.68
C ALA A 146 -24.58 -49.14 5.17
N THR A 147 -23.57 -49.00 6.03
CA THR A 147 -23.65 -49.23 7.48
C THR A 147 -24.33 -48.08 8.25
N LEU A 148 -24.17 -46.83 7.82
CA LEU A 148 -24.79 -45.66 8.48
C LEU A 148 -26.30 -45.61 8.25
N ARG A 149 -26.76 -45.86 7.00
CA ARG A 149 -28.18 -45.92 6.68
C ARG A 149 -28.88 -47.07 7.40
N ALA A 150 -28.23 -48.23 7.46
CA ALA A 150 -28.74 -49.44 8.10
C ALA A 150 -28.81 -49.36 9.63
N CYS A 151 -28.17 -48.38 10.28
CA CYS A 151 -28.23 -48.19 11.74
C CYS A 151 -29.00 -46.94 12.19
N LEU A 152 -29.23 -45.95 11.31
CA LEU A 152 -30.01 -44.75 11.66
C LEU A 152 -31.52 -44.90 11.44
N PHE A 153 -31.95 -45.72 10.47
CA PHE A 153 -33.36 -45.84 10.08
C PHE A 153 -33.95 -47.25 10.21
N ASP A 154 -33.11 -48.27 10.27
CA ASP A 154 -33.50 -49.64 10.63
C ASP A 154 -32.66 -50.07 11.85
N ALA A 155 -33.26 -50.83 12.76
CA ALA A 155 -32.51 -51.40 13.88
C ALA A 155 -31.42 -52.31 13.30
N CYS A 156 -30.14 -51.95 13.46
CA CYS A 156 -28.95 -52.54 12.82
C CYS A 156 -29.16 -54.04 12.45
N ALA A 157 -29.74 -54.29 11.28
CA ALA A 157 -30.14 -55.63 10.88
C ALA A 157 -29.00 -56.25 10.10
N THR A 158 -28.57 -57.43 10.53
CA THR A 158 -27.46 -58.23 10.03
C THR A 158 -27.73 -58.85 8.64
N GLN A 159 -28.53 -58.22 7.78
CA GLN A 159 -28.82 -58.72 6.44
C GLN A 159 -27.92 -58.05 5.39
N PRO A 160 -27.35 -58.82 4.44
CA PRO A 160 -26.48 -58.30 3.40
C PRO A 160 -27.27 -57.36 2.48
N VAL A 161 -26.78 -56.14 2.33
CA VAL A 161 -27.41 -55.09 1.53
C VAL A 161 -27.63 -55.58 0.09
N ALA A 162 -28.89 -55.86 -0.26
CA ALA A 162 -29.29 -56.30 -1.58
C ALA A 162 -29.14 -55.14 -2.57
N SER A 163 -28.22 -55.31 -3.53
CA SER A 163 -27.86 -54.41 -4.63
C SER A 163 -27.34 -53.01 -4.23
N PRO A 164 -26.03 -52.75 -4.32
CA PRO A 164 -25.51 -51.39 -4.13
C PRO A 164 -26.01 -50.53 -5.29
N ASN A 165 -26.92 -49.60 -5.01
CA ASN A 165 -27.38 -48.63 -5.98
C ASN A 165 -26.17 -47.82 -6.50
N LEU A 166 -25.84 -47.98 -7.79
CA LEU A 166 -24.64 -47.45 -8.46
C LEU A 166 -24.44 -45.95 -8.23
N LEU A 167 -25.54 -45.19 -8.14
CA LEU A 167 -25.51 -43.76 -7.84
C LEU A 167 -24.90 -43.46 -6.46
N TRP A 168 -25.19 -44.30 -5.46
CA TRP A 168 -24.76 -44.09 -4.07
C TRP A 168 -23.43 -44.75 -3.75
N SER A 169 -23.11 -45.88 -4.39
CA SER A 169 -21.85 -46.63 -4.15
C SER A 169 -20.68 -46.14 -4.99
N VAL A 170 -20.94 -45.59 -6.18
CA VAL A 170 -19.88 -45.14 -7.13
C VAL A 170 -20.07 -43.69 -7.51
N GLY A 171 -21.30 -43.28 -7.85
CA GLY A 171 -21.59 -41.93 -8.34
C GLY A 171 -21.26 -40.83 -7.33
N LEU A 172 -21.75 -40.94 -6.10
CA LEU A 172 -21.53 -39.92 -5.06
C LEU A 172 -20.05 -39.84 -4.63
N PRO A 173 -19.32 -40.95 -4.36
CA PRO A 173 -17.88 -40.90 -4.09
C PRO A 173 -17.04 -40.36 -5.26
N MET A 174 -17.37 -40.68 -6.51
CA MET A 174 -16.68 -40.09 -7.67
C MET A 174 -16.94 -38.58 -7.77
N LEU A 175 -18.17 -38.13 -7.53
CA LEU A 175 -18.52 -36.72 -7.55
C LEU A 175 -17.81 -35.95 -6.42
N THR A 176 -17.79 -36.49 -5.20
CA THR A 176 -17.06 -35.86 -4.08
C THR A 176 -15.56 -35.86 -4.32
N GLY A 177 -15.00 -36.93 -4.89
CA GLY A 177 -13.59 -37.00 -5.30
C GLY A 177 -13.24 -35.98 -6.38
N LEU A 178 -14.08 -35.84 -7.41
CA LEU A 178 -13.91 -34.87 -8.48
C LEU A 178 -14.03 -33.43 -7.97
N VAL A 179 -15.05 -33.14 -7.16
CA VAL A 179 -15.23 -31.83 -6.53
C VAL A 179 -14.06 -31.50 -5.61
N SER A 180 -13.58 -32.46 -4.82
CA SER A 180 -12.40 -32.27 -3.95
C SER A 180 -11.12 -32.05 -4.76
N LEU A 181 -10.97 -32.70 -5.92
CA LEU A 181 -9.85 -32.49 -6.82
C LEU A 181 -9.91 -31.10 -7.48
N VAL A 182 -11.08 -30.65 -7.92
CA VAL A 182 -11.29 -29.31 -8.48
C VAL A 182 -11.06 -28.22 -7.43
N ILE A 183 -11.61 -28.39 -6.22
CA ILE A 183 -11.39 -27.48 -5.09
C ILE A 183 -9.91 -27.51 -4.69
N GLY A 184 -9.29 -28.69 -4.59
CA GLY A 184 -7.89 -28.85 -4.26
C GLY A 184 -6.96 -28.18 -5.28
N ALA A 185 -7.23 -28.35 -6.57
CA ALA A 185 -6.50 -27.70 -7.66
C ALA A 185 -6.71 -26.18 -7.66
N PHE A 186 -7.94 -25.70 -7.39
CA PHE A 186 -8.23 -24.28 -7.23
C PHE A 186 -7.50 -23.69 -6.02
N VAL A 187 -7.55 -24.33 -4.86
CA VAL A 187 -6.83 -23.92 -3.64
C VAL A 187 -5.32 -23.91 -3.89
N SER A 188 -4.77 -24.97 -4.47
CA SER A 188 -3.33 -25.09 -4.70
C SER A 188 -2.81 -24.08 -5.72
N THR A 189 -3.53 -23.86 -6.81
CA THR A 189 -3.05 -23.03 -7.92
C THR A 189 -3.41 -21.56 -7.73
N PHE A 190 -4.59 -21.27 -7.18
CA PHE A 190 -5.09 -19.90 -7.02
C PHE A 190 -4.82 -19.36 -5.61
N LEU A 191 -5.16 -20.06 -4.53
CA LEU A 191 -4.92 -19.50 -3.18
C LEU A 191 -3.43 -19.46 -2.82
N LEU A 192 -2.64 -20.49 -3.13
CA LEU A 192 -1.21 -20.50 -2.76
C LEU A 192 -0.41 -19.47 -3.55
N LYS A 193 -0.64 -19.37 -4.87
CA LYS A 193 0.11 -18.47 -5.74
C LYS A 193 -0.22 -17.00 -5.49
N TYR A 194 -1.47 -16.68 -5.15
CA TYR A 194 -1.92 -15.29 -4.95
C TYR A 194 -1.88 -14.82 -3.50
N PHE A 195 -2.20 -15.68 -2.52
CA PHE A 195 -2.26 -15.30 -1.09
C PHE A 195 -1.09 -15.80 -0.25
N GLY A 196 -0.27 -16.74 -0.76
CA GLY A 196 0.85 -17.32 -0.01
C GLY A 196 1.94 -16.30 0.36
N ASP A 197 2.22 -15.33 -0.51
CA ASP A 197 3.20 -14.26 -0.25
C ASP A 197 2.68 -13.23 0.75
N VAL A 198 1.38 -12.88 0.66
CA VAL A 198 0.71 -11.97 1.58
C VAL A 198 0.74 -12.54 3.00
N ALA A 199 0.36 -13.81 3.13
CA ALA A 199 0.38 -14.53 4.40
C ALA A 199 1.76 -14.50 5.08
N ARG A 200 2.83 -14.74 4.32
CA ARG A 200 4.20 -14.79 4.85
C ARG A 200 4.76 -13.43 5.25
N TYR A 201 4.52 -12.39 4.46
CA TYR A 201 5.03 -11.06 4.81
C TYR A 201 4.30 -10.47 6.01
N VAL A 202 2.99 -10.68 6.08
CA VAL A 202 2.15 -10.10 7.12
C VAL A 202 2.32 -10.84 8.46
N LYS A 203 2.45 -12.16 8.44
CA LYS A 203 2.63 -12.95 9.66
C LYS A 203 4.05 -12.80 10.21
N ALA A 204 4.15 -12.30 11.44
CA ALA A 204 5.41 -12.12 12.16
C ALA A 204 5.94 -13.45 12.75
N ASP A 205 6.00 -14.50 11.94
CA ASP A 205 6.60 -15.77 12.38
C ASP A 205 8.13 -15.64 12.44
N PRO A 206 8.81 -16.19 13.46
CA PRO A 206 10.27 -16.08 13.63
C PRO A 206 11.11 -16.40 12.37
N PRO A 207 10.76 -17.42 11.54
CA PRO A 207 11.49 -17.69 10.29
C PRO A 207 11.40 -16.58 9.23
N ASN A 208 10.34 -15.77 9.26
CA ASN A 208 10.09 -14.71 8.27
C ASN A 208 10.68 -13.36 8.68
N VAL A 209 11.09 -13.18 9.95
CA VAL A 209 11.62 -11.91 10.46
C VAL A 209 12.89 -11.50 9.73
N ALA A 210 13.82 -12.42 9.51
CA ALA A 210 15.08 -12.14 8.80
C ALA A 210 14.82 -11.68 7.36
N ARG A 211 13.87 -12.32 6.66
CA ARG A 211 13.50 -11.95 5.28
C ARG A 211 12.81 -10.60 5.20
N ARG A 212 11.87 -10.33 6.12
CA ARG A 212 11.22 -9.01 6.21
C ARG A 212 12.24 -7.91 6.49
N GLN A 213 13.19 -8.16 7.38
CA GLN A 213 14.27 -7.21 7.65
C GLN A 213 15.14 -6.97 6.42
N GLU A 214 15.53 -8.04 5.71
CA GLU A 214 16.33 -7.92 4.49
C GLU A 214 15.61 -7.11 3.39
N ILE A 215 14.31 -7.37 3.18
CA ILE A 215 13.48 -6.62 2.22
C ILE A 215 13.40 -5.14 2.63
N ARG A 216 13.11 -4.86 3.91
CA ARG A 216 12.99 -3.48 4.40
C ARG A 216 14.32 -2.73 4.30
N GLU A 217 15.43 -3.35 4.70
CA GLU A 217 16.75 -2.71 4.66
C GLU A 217 17.16 -2.38 3.22
N LYS A 218 16.99 -3.31 2.26
CA LYS A 218 17.29 -3.04 0.84
C LYS A 218 16.40 -1.93 0.26
N GLY A 219 15.13 -1.88 0.67
CA GLY A 219 14.21 -0.83 0.26
C GLY A 219 14.60 0.54 0.82
N VAL A 220 14.98 0.60 2.10
CA VAL A 220 15.50 1.80 2.75
C VAL A 220 16.82 2.25 2.10
N GLU A 221 17.74 1.32 1.82
CA GLU A 221 19.01 1.60 1.14
C GLU A 221 18.76 2.24 -0.23
N LEU A 222 17.86 1.65 -1.04
CA LEU A 222 17.49 2.21 -2.35
C LEU A 222 16.99 3.66 -2.22
N LEU A 223 16.05 3.92 -1.31
CA LEU A 223 15.52 5.28 -1.11
C LEU A 223 16.59 6.26 -0.62
N GLU A 224 17.43 5.87 0.34
CA GLU A 224 18.51 6.72 0.85
C GLU A 224 19.54 7.03 -0.25
N THR A 225 19.90 6.07 -1.10
CA THR A 225 20.79 6.31 -2.25
C THR A 225 20.17 7.28 -3.26
N LEU A 226 18.86 7.17 -3.52
CA LEU A 226 18.13 8.14 -4.35
C LEU A 226 18.07 9.53 -3.70
N MET A 227 18.07 9.60 -2.37
CA MET A 227 18.17 10.86 -1.62
C MET A 227 19.60 11.41 -1.51
N GLY A 228 20.58 10.77 -2.15
CA GLY A 228 21.96 11.26 -2.22
C GLY A 228 22.89 10.70 -1.13
N ARG A 229 22.51 9.62 -0.44
CA ARG A 229 23.43 8.88 0.43
C ARG A 229 24.59 8.30 -0.37
N ASN A 230 25.81 8.65 0.01
CA ASN A 230 27.05 8.10 -0.58
C ASN A 230 27.58 6.91 0.22
N ASP A 231 28.65 6.29 -0.27
CA ASP A 231 29.28 5.10 0.34
C ASP A 231 29.79 5.35 1.77
N ASN A 232 30.12 6.61 2.09
CA ASN A 232 30.56 7.02 3.44
C ASN A 232 29.38 7.24 4.39
N GLY A 233 28.13 7.05 3.94
CA GLY A 233 26.92 7.25 4.71
C GLY A 233 26.47 8.71 4.86
N ASN A 234 27.14 9.64 4.16
CA ASN A 234 26.79 11.05 4.14
C ASN A 234 25.81 11.36 3.01
N TYR A 235 24.96 12.35 3.22
CA TYR A 235 24.02 12.84 2.21
C TYR A 235 24.66 14.01 1.46
N MET A 236 25.00 13.78 0.20
CA MET A 236 25.43 14.83 -0.73
C MET A 236 24.24 15.15 -1.63
N GLY A 237 24.14 16.40 -2.12
CA GLY A 237 22.98 16.85 -2.90
C GLY A 237 22.51 15.83 -3.94
N SER A 238 21.22 15.48 -3.91
CA SER A 238 20.62 14.51 -4.83
C SER A 238 20.48 15.09 -6.25
N GLU A 239 20.51 14.21 -7.27
CA GLU A 239 20.10 14.59 -8.62
C GLU A 239 18.57 14.76 -8.77
N TYR A 240 17.82 14.27 -7.77
CA TYR A 240 16.36 14.31 -7.72
C TYR A 240 15.88 15.41 -6.78
N ASP A 241 14.75 16.01 -7.12
CA ASP A 241 14.00 16.93 -6.25
C ASP A 241 12.81 16.29 -5.56
N ARG A 242 12.38 15.16 -6.11
CA ARG A 242 11.13 14.50 -5.79
C ARG A 242 11.25 13.01 -6.06
N ILE A 243 10.79 12.21 -5.10
CA ILE A 243 10.62 10.77 -5.23
C ILE A 243 9.14 10.45 -5.06
N VAL A 244 8.56 9.74 -6.02
CA VAL A 244 7.20 9.21 -5.95
C VAL A 244 7.29 7.71 -5.75
N VAL A 245 6.69 7.21 -4.67
CA VAL A 245 6.65 5.78 -4.38
C VAL A 245 5.27 5.25 -4.77
N VAL A 246 5.25 4.36 -5.76
CA VAL A 246 4.03 3.70 -6.23
C VAL A 246 4.08 2.26 -5.79
N ALA A 247 3.03 1.78 -5.17
CA ALA A 247 2.98 0.44 -4.64
C ALA A 247 1.68 -0.26 -5.02
N HIS A 248 1.77 -1.53 -5.39
CA HIS A 248 0.62 -2.35 -5.78
C HIS A 248 0.50 -3.59 -4.91
N SER A 249 -0.74 -3.94 -4.54
CA SER A 249 -1.04 -5.17 -3.76
C SER A 249 -0.15 -5.29 -2.51
N LEU A 250 0.48 -6.43 -2.22
CA LEU A 250 1.39 -6.60 -1.08
C LEU A 250 2.52 -5.56 -1.03
N GLY A 251 2.94 -5.06 -2.19
CA GLY A 251 3.94 -4.00 -2.31
C GLY A 251 3.53 -2.75 -1.53
N THR A 252 2.24 -2.49 -1.30
CA THR A 252 1.78 -1.36 -0.49
C THR A 252 2.14 -1.50 0.98
N ILE A 253 2.09 -2.71 1.54
CA ILE A 253 2.51 -2.98 2.92
C ILE A 253 4.03 -2.80 3.03
N ILE A 254 4.77 -3.36 2.08
CA ILE A 254 6.23 -3.28 2.02
C ILE A 254 6.69 -1.83 1.90
N ALA A 255 6.10 -1.07 0.97
CA ALA A 255 6.41 0.35 0.76
C ALA A 255 6.10 1.18 2.00
N TYR A 256 4.94 0.94 2.63
CA TYR A 256 4.55 1.61 3.87
C TYR A 256 5.58 1.39 4.99
N ASP A 257 6.04 0.15 5.19
CA ASP A 257 7.09 -0.17 6.17
C ASP A 257 8.43 0.49 5.80
N ILE A 258 8.85 0.43 4.53
CA ILE A 258 10.09 1.06 4.05
C ILE A 258 10.06 2.57 4.29
N LEU A 259 8.94 3.24 3.99
CA LEU A 259 8.79 4.68 4.19
C LEU A 259 8.88 5.05 5.68
N ALA A 260 8.21 4.28 6.55
CA ALA A 260 8.28 4.49 7.99
C ALA A 260 9.72 4.35 8.53
N HIS A 261 10.42 3.28 8.14
CA HIS A 261 11.80 3.03 8.57
C HIS A 261 12.81 4.02 7.98
N CYS A 262 12.66 4.36 6.69
CA CYS A 262 13.52 5.34 6.02
C CYS A 262 13.37 6.72 6.68
N PHE A 263 12.13 7.17 6.91
CA PHE A 263 11.91 8.44 7.58
C PHE A 263 12.44 8.44 9.01
N ALA A 264 12.26 7.36 9.78
CA ALA A 264 12.79 7.26 11.14
C ALA A 264 14.33 7.38 11.22
N ARG A 265 15.07 7.09 10.13
CA ARG A 265 16.52 7.29 10.05
C ARG A 265 16.91 8.72 9.65
N LEU A 266 15.99 9.44 9.01
CA LEU A 266 16.22 10.74 8.37
C LEU A 266 15.54 11.92 9.07
N ASN A 267 14.52 11.67 9.89
CA ASN A 267 13.66 12.68 10.51
C ASN A 267 14.42 13.66 11.41
N THR A 268 15.61 13.30 11.88
CA THR A 268 16.47 14.14 12.73
C THR A 268 17.74 14.62 12.03
N LYS A 269 17.94 14.29 10.75
CA LYS A 269 19.12 14.69 9.99
C LYS A 269 18.99 16.14 9.53
N PHE A 270 19.57 17.05 10.28
CA PHE A 270 19.65 18.47 9.94
C PHE A 270 21.03 19.04 10.25
N PRO A 271 21.56 19.94 9.41
CA PRO A 271 22.76 20.71 9.69
C PRO A 271 22.43 21.97 10.53
N VAL A 272 21.59 21.84 11.56
CA VAL A 272 21.10 22.97 12.38
C VAL A 272 21.55 22.81 13.82
N THR A 273 22.22 23.83 14.35
CA THR A 273 22.67 23.90 15.75
C THR A 273 21.55 24.38 16.68
N SER A 274 21.67 24.14 18.00
CA SER A 274 20.69 24.61 18.98
C SER A 274 20.53 26.14 19.03
N ALA A 275 21.57 26.89 18.67
CA ALA A 275 21.53 28.35 18.57
C ALA A 275 20.76 28.80 17.32
N GLU A 276 20.99 28.17 16.16
CA GLU A 276 20.26 28.45 14.92
C GLU A 276 18.78 28.04 15.06
N ALA A 277 18.51 26.89 15.70
CA ALA A 277 17.15 26.42 15.94
C ALA A 277 16.32 27.39 16.80
N ALA A 278 16.96 28.21 17.64
CA ALA A 278 16.28 29.22 18.44
C ALA A 278 15.81 30.44 17.62
N ILE A 279 16.32 30.61 16.40
CA ILE A 279 16.03 31.75 15.52
C ILE A 279 15.25 31.29 14.27
N ALA A 280 15.55 30.09 13.77
CA ALA A 280 14.89 29.53 12.60
C ALA A 280 13.41 29.22 12.91
N VAL A 281 12.53 29.64 12.01
CA VAL A 281 11.09 29.42 12.09
C VAL A 281 10.64 28.35 11.09
N GLN A 282 9.51 27.71 11.41
CA GLN A 282 8.86 26.70 10.57
C GLN A 282 7.36 27.03 10.41
N PRO A 283 7.01 28.14 9.73
CA PRO A 283 5.62 28.55 9.53
C PRO A 283 4.77 27.50 8.81
N GLU A 284 5.32 26.79 7.82
CA GLU A 284 4.54 25.83 7.04
C GLU A 284 4.18 24.60 7.89
N ARG A 285 5.15 24.08 8.64
CA ARG A 285 4.90 23.05 9.66
C ARG A 285 3.86 23.50 10.68
N ALA A 286 4.00 24.72 11.22
CA ALA A 286 3.09 25.25 12.24
C ALA A 286 1.65 25.37 11.71
N ALA A 287 1.50 25.82 10.45
CA ALA A 287 0.21 25.86 9.76
C ALA A 287 -0.39 24.45 9.60
N LEU A 288 0.40 23.46 9.18
CA LEU A 288 -0.07 22.07 9.07
C LEU A 288 -0.53 21.51 10.42
N GLU A 289 0.23 21.72 11.49
CA GLU A 289 -0.18 21.28 12.83
C GLU A 289 -1.47 21.97 13.29
N SER A 290 -1.64 23.25 12.96
CA SER A 290 -2.87 24.01 13.23
C SER A 290 -4.08 23.42 12.50
N MET A 291 -3.91 23.07 11.22
CA MET A 291 -4.94 22.37 10.43
C MET A 291 -5.32 21.03 11.05
N ILE A 292 -4.33 20.22 11.45
CA ILE A 292 -4.59 18.92 12.07
C ILE A 292 -5.33 19.10 13.40
N ARG A 293 -4.88 20.01 14.27
CA ARG A 293 -5.54 20.29 15.55
C ARG A 293 -6.98 20.75 15.36
N GLY A 294 -7.22 21.71 14.47
CA GLY A 294 -8.57 22.19 14.16
C GLY A 294 -9.47 21.07 13.63
N ALA A 295 -8.93 20.18 12.80
CA ALA A 295 -9.71 19.07 12.23
C ALA A 295 -10.11 17.99 13.24
N VAL A 296 -9.40 17.91 14.37
CA VAL A 296 -9.74 17.01 15.48
C VAL A 296 -10.25 17.74 16.71
N GLY A 297 -10.63 19.02 16.60
CA GLY A 297 -11.18 19.80 17.71
C GLY A 297 -10.22 19.98 18.89
N LEU A 298 -8.92 20.11 18.63
CA LEU A 298 -7.90 20.45 19.63
C LEU A 298 -7.63 21.97 19.60
N PRO A 299 -7.28 22.59 20.74
CA PRO A 299 -7.03 24.03 20.82
C PRO A 299 -5.80 24.43 19.99
N ASN A 300 -5.85 25.63 19.40
CA ASN A 300 -4.75 26.22 18.63
C ASN A 300 -3.98 27.32 19.38
N ALA A 301 -4.38 27.61 20.62
CA ALA A 301 -3.68 28.54 21.50
C ALA A 301 -3.66 27.98 22.93
N LYS A 302 -2.60 28.30 23.67
CA LYS A 302 -2.41 27.84 25.06
C LYS A 302 -3.56 28.36 25.93
N GLY A 303 -4.26 27.45 26.61
CA GLY A 303 -5.38 27.79 27.49
C GLY A 303 -6.67 28.16 26.77
N ALA A 304 -6.74 28.02 25.45
CA ALA A 304 -8.00 28.13 24.72
C ALA A 304 -8.85 26.87 24.89
N ASP A 305 -10.17 27.04 24.83
CA ASP A 305 -11.11 25.92 24.84
C ASP A 305 -10.98 25.06 23.58
N ALA A 306 -11.36 23.79 23.69
CA ALA A 306 -11.41 22.87 22.56
C ALA A 306 -12.51 23.33 21.58
N PRO A 307 -12.17 23.66 20.32
CA PRO A 307 -13.17 24.03 19.33
C PRO A 307 -13.93 22.80 18.82
N ASP A 308 -15.08 23.03 18.19
CA ASP A 308 -15.74 21.99 17.41
C ASP A 308 -14.82 21.54 16.24
N PRO A 309 -14.71 20.23 15.96
CA PRO A 309 -13.92 19.72 14.84
C PRO A 309 -14.36 20.31 13.50
N VAL A 310 -13.40 20.84 12.74
CA VAL A 310 -13.65 21.38 11.39
C VAL A 310 -13.35 20.31 10.34
N ALA A 311 -14.16 20.24 9.28
CA ALA A 311 -13.87 19.32 8.18
C ALA A 311 -12.52 19.68 7.52
N LEU A 312 -11.62 18.70 7.38
CA LEU A 312 -10.34 18.90 6.73
C LEU A 312 -10.54 19.02 5.21
N ASP A 313 -10.20 20.19 4.66
CA ASP A 313 -10.05 20.33 3.21
C ASP A 313 -8.80 19.55 2.76
N LEU A 314 -9.04 18.47 2.01
CA LEU A 314 -7.99 17.55 1.59
C LEU A 314 -7.05 18.16 0.55
N ASP A 315 -7.54 19.04 -0.33
CA ASP A 315 -6.72 19.70 -1.34
C ASP A 315 -5.76 20.67 -0.66
N GLU A 316 -6.27 21.47 0.28
CA GLU A 316 -5.48 22.39 1.06
C GLU A 316 -4.49 21.66 1.98
N PHE A 317 -4.90 20.56 2.62
CA PHE A 317 -4.02 19.74 3.44
C PHE A 317 -2.85 19.16 2.62
N GLN A 318 -3.14 18.59 1.44
CA GLN A 318 -2.10 18.01 0.59
C GLN A 318 -1.18 19.08 -0.03
N ARG A 319 -1.70 20.28 -0.28
CA ARG A 319 -0.89 21.46 -0.66
C ARG A 319 0.05 21.85 0.49
N GLN A 320 -0.46 21.89 1.72
CA GLN A 320 0.32 22.22 2.90
C GLN A 320 1.41 21.17 3.21
N GLN A 321 1.16 19.87 2.98
CA GLN A 321 2.19 18.83 3.10
C GLN A 321 3.41 19.08 2.20
N GLU A 322 3.20 19.55 0.97
CA GLU A 322 4.28 19.87 0.04
C GLU A 322 5.06 21.13 0.47
N LEU A 323 4.36 22.13 1.00
CA LEU A 323 5.03 23.31 1.59
C LEU A 323 5.88 22.92 2.80
N CYS A 324 5.35 22.10 3.71
CA CYS A 324 6.09 21.54 4.83
C CYS A 324 7.33 20.77 4.36
N ARG A 325 7.22 19.96 3.30
CA ARG A 325 8.36 19.21 2.76
C ARG A 325 9.42 20.13 2.18
N LYS A 326 9.02 21.17 1.42
CA LYS A 326 9.95 22.18 0.90
C LYS A 326 10.65 22.95 2.01
N GLU A 327 9.93 23.32 3.08
CA GLU A 327 10.48 23.92 4.30
C GLU A 327 11.48 22.97 4.99
N LEU A 328 11.12 21.69 5.11
CA LEU A 328 12.01 20.65 5.68
C LEU A 328 13.31 20.53 4.87
N ASN A 329 13.22 20.54 3.53
CA ASN A 329 14.37 20.44 2.64
C ASN A 329 15.22 21.72 2.62
N SER A 330 14.61 22.92 2.72
CA SER A 330 15.37 24.18 2.79
C SER A 330 16.22 24.28 4.05
N GLN A 331 15.81 23.58 5.11
CA GLN A 331 16.54 23.44 6.37
C GLN A 331 17.57 22.30 6.34
N GLY A 332 17.79 21.65 5.20
CA GLY A 332 18.85 20.67 4.98
C GLY A 332 18.48 19.22 5.28
N ASN A 333 17.21 18.88 5.49
CA ASN A 333 16.79 17.48 5.60
C ASN A 333 16.81 16.78 4.22
N PRO A 334 17.31 15.53 4.13
CA PRO A 334 17.41 14.81 2.86
C PRO A 334 16.11 14.18 2.36
N TRP A 335 14.99 14.25 3.08
CA TRP A 335 13.74 13.57 2.70
C TRP A 335 13.14 14.11 1.40
N LEU A 336 13.12 13.30 0.34
CA LEU A 336 12.59 13.70 -0.98
C LEU A 336 11.29 12.99 -1.39
N VAL A 337 10.76 12.07 -0.58
CA VAL A 337 9.50 11.40 -0.93
C VAL A 337 8.36 12.40 -0.79
N SER A 338 7.71 12.73 -1.89
CA SER A 338 6.59 13.67 -1.90
C SER A 338 5.24 12.96 -1.95
N ASP A 339 5.18 11.77 -2.55
CA ASP A 339 3.94 11.07 -2.83
C ASP A 339 4.09 9.57 -2.61
N PHE A 340 3.16 9.01 -1.87
CA PHE A 340 2.92 7.58 -1.73
C PHE A 340 1.59 7.24 -2.41
N ILE A 341 1.67 6.48 -3.50
CA ILE A 341 0.52 6.09 -4.32
C ILE A 341 0.29 4.60 -4.15
N THR A 342 -0.84 4.21 -3.58
CA THR A 342 -1.20 2.81 -3.38
C THR A 342 -2.26 2.36 -4.38
N LEU A 343 -2.04 1.20 -5.00
CA LEU A 343 -2.92 0.60 -6.00
C LEU A 343 -3.37 -0.77 -5.48
N GLY A 344 -4.67 -1.01 -5.38
CA GLY A 344 -5.17 -2.33 -4.96
C GLY A 344 -4.74 -2.73 -3.55
N SER A 345 -4.72 -1.78 -2.61
CA SER A 345 -4.00 -1.94 -1.34
C SER A 345 -4.72 -2.87 -0.34
N PRO A 346 -4.09 -3.97 0.12
CA PRO A 346 -4.59 -4.80 1.22
C PRO A 346 -4.62 -4.09 2.57
N LEU A 347 -3.97 -2.91 2.70
CA LEU A 347 -4.01 -2.08 3.91
C LEU A 347 -5.44 -1.68 4.33
N THR A 348 -6.43 -1.78 3.43
CA THR A 348 -7.84 -1.58 3.79
C THR A 348 -8.33 -2.55 4.87
N HIS A 349 -7.65 -3.70 5.01
CA HIS A 349 -7.90 -4.75 6.01
C HIS A 349 -6.75 -4.81 7.03
N ALA A 350 -6.12 -3.69 7.36
CA ALA A 350 -4.99 -3.63 8.30
C ALA A 350 -5.31 -4.17 9.70
N GLU A 351 -6.56 -4.05 10.16
CA GLU A 351 -7.05 -4.63 11.41
C GLU A 351 -7.00 -6.16 11.43
N PHE A 352 -6.95 -6.76 10.24
CA PHE A 352 -6.90 -8.20 10.03
C PHE A 352 -5.48 -8.66 9.71
N LEU A 353 -4.77 -7.89 8.87
CA LEU A 353 -3.43 -8.22 8.40
C LEU A 353 -2.36 -7.77 9.40
N LEU A 354 -2.28 -6.48 9.70
CA LEU A 354 -1.20 -5.91 10.51
C LEU A 354 -1.42 -6.05 12.02
N ALA A 355 -2.68 -6.18 12.44
CA ALA A 355 -3.06 -6.30 13.84
C ALA A 355 -3.96 -7.51 14.09
N LYS A 356 -4.20 -7.80 15.38
CA LYS A 356 -5.16 -8.83 15.80
C LYS A 356 -6.60 -8.42 15.49
N ASP A 357 -6.92 -7.17 15.78
CA ASP A 357 -8.22 -6.54 15.59
C ASP A 357 -8.06 -5.02 15.46
N LYS A 358 -9.19 -4.32 15.27
CA LYS A 358 -9.23 -2.86 15.09
C LYS A 358 -8.73 -2.10 16.33
N LYS A 359 -8.96 -2.61 17.54
CA LYS A 359 -8.51 -1.95 18.78
C LYS A 359 -6.99 -2.04 18.90
N CYS A 360 -6.40 -3.21 18.66
CA CYS A 360 -4.95 -3.38 18.61
C CYS A 360 -4.31 -2.51 17.53
N LEU A 361 -4.93 -2.37 16.35
CA LEU A 361 -4.45 -1.45 15.31
C LEU A 361 -4.38 -0.01 15.82
N ARG A 362 -5.44 0.47 16.50
CA ARG A 362 -5.47 1.82 17.08
C ARG A 362 -4.41 2.03 18.14
N ILE A 363 -4.24 1.08 19.06
CA ILE A 363 -3.17 1.14 20.07
C ILE A 363 -1.79 1.24 19.41
N ALA A 364 -1.53 0.44 18.37
CA ALA A 364 -0.26 0.48 17.65
C ALA A 364 -0.04 1.82 16.90
N GLN A 365 -1.11 2.44 16.39
CA GLN A 365 -1.05 3.78 15.79
C GLN A 365 -0.80 4.88 16.82
N ASP A 366 -1.45 4.80 17.99
CA ASP A 366 -1.24 5.72 19.11
C ASP A 366 0.20 5.62 19.65
N GLN A 367 0.74 4.40 19.67
CA GLN A 367 2.14 4.11 20.00
C GLN A 367 3.12 4.39 18.85
N ARG A 368 2.65 4.92 17.72
CA ARG A 368 3.45 5.27 16.53
C ARG A 368 4.20 4.12 15.87
N VAL A 369 3.80 2.88 16.16
CA VAL A 369 4.28 1.68 15.46
C VAL A 369 3.79 1.70 14.02
N PHE A 370 2.54 2.13 13.80
CA PHE A 370 1.96 2.32 12.47
C PHE A 370 1.63 3.79 12.24
N PRO A 371 2.41 4.50 11.39
CA PRO A 371 2.14 5.89 11.01
C PRO A 371 0.74 6.14 10.42
N THR A 372 0.09 7.20 10.89
CA THR A 372 -1.22 7.67 10.39
C THR A 372 -1.06 8.87 9.46
N CYS A 373 -2.07 9.12 8.64
CA CYS A 373 -2.14 10.30 7.76
C CYS A 373 -3.47 11.03 8.01
N PRO A 374 -3.46 12.17 8.74
CA PRO A 374 -2.30 12.92 9.24
C PRO A 374 -1.56 12.24 10.42
N PRO A 375 -0.31 12.65 10.75
CA PRO A 375 0.44 12.07 11.87
C PRO A 375 -0.16 12.31 13.26
N SER A 376 0.10 11.38 14.18
CA SER A 376 -0.32 11.45 15.58
C SER A 376 0.36 12.58 16.37
N LEU A 377 -0.43 13.45 16.99
CA LEU A 377 0.07 14.58 17.77
C LEU A 377 0.32 14.22 19.25
N GLU A 378 1.40 14.75 19.83
CA GLU A 378 1.75 14.65 21.25
C GLU A 378 1.66 16.00 21.95
N PHE A 379 1.28 15.98 23.22
CA PHE A 379 1.19 17.18 24.05
C PHE A 379 2.59 17.70 24.42
N ASP A 380 2.84 18.97 24.11
CA ASP A 380 4.02 19.70 24.53
C ASP A 380 3.65 20.65 25.67
N ALA A 381 4.24 20.43 26.84
CA ALA A 381 3.98 21.25 28.03
C ALA A 381 4.47 22.70 27.88
N SER A 382 5.47 22.96 27.03
CA SER A 382 6.02 24.30 26.83
C SER A 382 5.01 25.21 26.11
N THR A 383 4.52 24.75 24.96
CA THR A 383 3.51 25.45 24.16
C THR A 383 2.09 25.28 24.71
N GLY A 384 1.83 24.19 25.46
CA GLY A 384 0.48 23.81 25.87
C GLY A 384 -0.39 23.31 24.71
N LEU A 385 0.22 22.93 23.59
CA LEU A 385 -0.44 22.47 22.38
C LEU A 385 -0.01 21.04 22.03
N ARG A 386 -0.67 20.42 21.05
CA ARG A 386 -0.25 19.13 20.50
C ARG A 386 0.47 19.27 19.15
N HIS A 387 1.59 18.57 19.01
CA HIS A 387 2.50 18.66 17.86
C HIS A 387 2.91 17.26 17.37
N PHE A 388 3.19 17.10 16.07
CA PHE A 388 3.92 15.91 15.57
C PHE A 388 5.45 16.13 15.62
N THR A 389 5.88 17.22 16.25
CA THR A 389 7.27 17.66 16.35
C THR A 389 7.67 17.97 17.78
N TYR A 390 8.96 17.82 18.07
CA TYR A 390 9.55 18.11 19.37
C TYR A 390 10.70 19.10 19.22
N LYS A 391 10.94 19.85 20.29
CA LYS A 391 12.01 20.83 20.37
C LYS A 391 13.39 20.16 20.28
N LEU A 392 14.34 20.82 19.60
CA LEU A 392 15.74 20.41 19.61
C LEU A 392 16.35 20.56 21.02
N SER A 393 17.05 19.51 21.49
CA SER A 393 17.71 19.56 22.80
C SER A 393 18.69 20.73 22.90
N GLY A 394 18.69 21.43 24.03
CA GLY A 394 19.54 22.60 24.27
C GLY A 394 19.12 23.89 23.56
N ALA A 395 18.08 23.90 22.71
CA ALA A 395 17.56 25.14 22.13
C ALA A 395 16.82 26.00 23.19
N ALA A 396 16.60 27.29 22.90
CA ALA A 396 15.81 28.18 23.76
C ALA A 396 14.32 27.73 23.84
N PRO A 397 13.56 28.10 24.89
CA PRO A 397 12.12 27.81 24.97
C PRO A 397 11.36 28.35 23.75
N ASP A 398 10.54 27.50 23.13
CA ASP A 398 9.64 27.85 22.04
C ASP A 398 8.21 27.79 22.61
N LEU A 399 7.71 28.94 23.07
CA LEU A 399 6.40 29.02 23.73
C LEU A 399 5.25 29.07 22.73
N GLU A 400 5.52 29.47 21.49
CA GLU A 400 4.52 29.63 20.43
C GLU A 400 4.43 28.39 19.52
N GLY A 401 5.43 27.51 19.55
CA GLY A 401 5.47 26.34 18.68
C GLY A 401 5.81 26.68 17.24
N THR A 402 6.45 27.82 16.98
CA THR A 402 6.74 28.37 15.64
C THR A 402 8.20 28.19 15.22
N HIS A 403 9.09 27.98 16.20
CA HIS A 403 10.52 27.82 15.95
C HIS A 403 10.83 26.44 15.31
N PHE A 404 12.12 26.20 15.06
CA PHE A 404 12.62 24.96 14.52
C PHE A 404 12.40 23.79 15.47
N ARG A 405 11.72 22.76 14.95
CA ARG A 405 11.36 21.54 15.67
C ARG A 405 11.65 20.33 14.80
N LEU A 406 11.99 19.23 15.46
CA LEU A 406 12.27 17.95 14.82
C LEU A 406 10.98 17.13 14.72
N PRO A 407 10.62 16.58 13.55
CA PRO A 407 9.50 15.65 13.46
C PRO A 407 9.78 14.35 14.20
N HIS A 408 8.75 13.77 14.83
CA HIS A 408 8.87 12.41 15.37
C HIS A 408 9.01 11.37 14.25
N HIS A 409 9.56 10.21 14.58
CA HIS A 409 9.91 9.15 13.63
C HIS A 409 8.74 8.62 12.77
N ALA A 410 7.50 8.70 13.27
CA ALA A 410 6.30 8.32 12.52
C ALA A 410 5.61 9.46 11.73
N ALA A 411 6.23 10.65 11.61
CA ALA A 411 5.57 11.84 11.05
C ALA A 411 5.75 12.02 9.52
N HIS A 412 6.17 10.99 8.79
CA HIS A 412 6.48 11.13 7.37
C HIS A 412 5.28 11.60 6.52
N PHE A 413 4.05 11.28 6.95
CA PHE A 413 2.82 11.79 6.34
C PHE A 413 2.50 13.26 6.70
N ALA A 414 3.37 13.99 7.38
CA ALA A 414 3.34 15.47 7.35
C ALA A 414 4.02 16.01 6.09
N TYR A 415 4.92 15.23 5.49
CA TYR A 415 5.80 15.63 4.39
C TYR A 415 5.59 14.81 3.11
N THR A 416 4.70 13.82 3.16
CA THR A 416 4.41 12.89 2.07
C THR A 416 2.91 12.80 1.88
N ARG A 417 2.43 13.11 0.68
CA ARG A 417 1.00 12.95 0.33
C ARG A 417 0.68 11.48 0.11
N TRP A 418 -0.51 11.06 0.50
CA TRP A 418 -0.99 9.70 0.25
C TRP A 418 -2.21 9.72 -0.67
N THR A 419 -2.09 9.07 -1.83
CA THR A 419 -3.22 8.81 -2.74
C THR A 419 -3.43 7.30 -2.88
N ASN A 420 -4.67 6.84 -2.73
CA ASN A 420 -5.02 5.42 -2.83
C ASN A 420 -6.02 5.20 -3.97
N LEU A 421 -5.65 4.41 -4.97
CA LEU A 421 -6.55 3.96 -6.03
C LEU A 421 -7.04 2.56 -5.70
N TYR A 422 -8.35 2.41 -5.54
CA TYR A 422 -8.98 1.15 -5.19
C TYR A 422 -10.15 0.84 -6.12
N SER A 423 -10.49 -0.45 -6.24
CA SER A 423 -11.62 -0.92 -7.04
C SER A 423 -12.69 -1.49 -6.14
N ARG A 424 -13.95 -1.18 -6.41
CA ARG A 424 -15.07 -1.73 -5.63
C ARG A 424 -15.30 -3.19 -6.05
N HIS A 425 -15.45 -4.07 -5.07
CA HIS A 425 -15.91 -5.42 -5.31
C HIS A 425 -17.43 -5.58 -5.20
N PHE A 426 -17.92 -6.62 -5.86
CA PHE A 426 -19.25 -7.16 -5.70
C PHE A 426 -19.15 -8.68 -5.54
N GLY A 427 -19.53 -9.19 -4.37
CA GLY A 427 -19.23 -10.59 -4.03
C GLY A 427 -17.73 -10.86 -3.98
N ILE A 428 -17.31 -12.09 -4.29
CA ILE A 428 -15.91 -12.53 -4.09
C ILE A 428 -15.04 -12.29 -5.33
N VAL A 429 -15.58 -12.52 -6.54
CA VAL A 429 -14.78 -12.59 -7.78
C VAL A 429 -14.92 -11.38 -8.71
N TRP A 430 -15.90 -10.49 -8.47
CA TRP A 430 -16.13 -9.30 -9.30
C TRP A 430 -15.52 -8.06 -8.63
N GLY A 431 -14.59 -7.40 -9.31
CA GLY A 431 -13.83 -6.28 -8.78
C GLY A 431 -12.58 -6.72 -8.01
N ASP A 432 -12.27 -6.01 -6.93
CA ASP A 432 -11.08 -6.23 -6.11
C ASP A 432 -11.44 -6.26 -4.61
N ILE A 433 -11.59 -7.47 -4.07
CA ILE A 433 -11.90 -7.71 -2.65
C ILE A 433 -10.72 -7.38 -1.72
N ILE A 434 -9.50 -7.34 -2.28
CA ILE A 434 -8.26 -7.06 -1.53
C ILE A 434 -8.15 -5.56 -1.27
N SER A 435 -8.63 -4.73 -2.22
CA SER A 435 -8.56 -3.28 -2.14
C SER A 435 -9.78 -2.62 -1.49
N GLY A 436 -9.58 -1.43 -0.96
CA GLY A 436 -10.63 -0.60 -0.39
C GLY A 436 -10.11 0.79 -0.01
N PRO A 437 -10.98 1.67 0.50
CA PRO A 437 -10.57 2.96 1.03
C PRO A 437 -9.66 2.80 2.26
N LEU A 438 -8.60 3.58 2.35
CA LEU A 438 -7.62 3.53 3.45
C LEU A 438 -7.88 4.58 4.53
N SER A 439 -8.62 5.64 4.21
CA SER A 439 -8.93 6.74 5.12
C SER A 439 -9.49 6.28 6.47
N GLY A 440 -10.39 5.29 6.45
CA GLY A 440 -10.98 4.73 7.67
C GLY A 440 -10.01 3.96 8.57
N GLN A 441 -8.92 3.39 8.01
CA GLN A 441 -7.95 2.60 8.76
C GLN A 441 -6.75 3.42 9.23
N PHE A 442 -6.24 4.32 8.38
CA PHE A 442 -5.00 5.08 8.63
C PHE A 442 -5.24 6.57 8.89
N GLY A 443 -6.50 7.01 8.94
CA GLY A 443 -6.86 8.32 9.47
C GLY A 443 -6.53 8.45 10.96
N LEU A 444 -6.23 9.68 11.37
CA LEU A 444 -6.01 10.07 12.75
C LEU A 444 -7.33 10.08 13.52
N MET A 445 -7.31 9.48 14.71
CA MET A 445 -8.40 9.50 15.67
C MET A 445 -7.95 10.31 16.88
N ALA A 446 -8.59 11.45 17.16
CA ALA A 446 -8.32 12.25 18.34
C ALA A 446 -9.57 13.03 18.75
N ASN A 447 -9.77 13.19 20.07
CA ASN A 447 -10.91 13.93 20.64
C ASN A 447 -12.29 13.54 20.05
N ASN A 448 -12.55 12.24 19.91
CA ASN A 448 -13.75 11.67 19.27
C ASN A 448 -13.99 12.08 17.80
N ALA A 449 -13.05 12.77 17.16
CA ALA A 449 -13.06 13.07 15.75
C ALA A 449 -12.15 12.09 14.98
N SER A 450 -12.54 11.83 13.73
CA SER A 450 -11.74 11.06 12.76
C SER A 450 -11.42 11.94 11.58
N VAL A 451 -10.13 12.07 11.25
CA VAL A 451 -9.67 12.86 10.10
C VAL A 451 -8.70 12.03 9.27
N SER A 452 -8.75 12.17 7.95
CA SER A 452 -7.80 11.51 7.05
C SER A 452 -7.25 12.47 6.01
N GLY A 453 -5.93 12.44 5.84
CA GLY A 453 -5.20 13.13 4.77
C GLY A 453 -5.00 12.26 3.51
N ILE A 454 -5.66 11.10 3.45
CA ILE A 454 -5.51 10.13 2.36
C ILE A 454 -6.55 10.41 1.28
N ARG A 455 -6.11 10.56 0.04
CA ARG A 455 -7.00 10.71 -1.12
C ARG A 455 -7.41 9.36 -1.69
N ASP A 456 -8.55 8.85 -1.26
CA ASP A 456 -9.16 7.61 -1.76
C ASP A 456 -9.90 7.83 -3.08
N ILE A 457 -9.32 7.37 -4.20
CA ILE A 457 -9.88 7.45 -5.54
C ILE A 457 -10.41 6.08 -5.96
N ARG A 458 -11.72 5.99 -6.18
CA ARG A 458 -12.33 4.78 -6.74
C ARG A 458 -12.09 4.72 -8.24
N VAL A 459 -11.47 3.63 -8.69
CA VAL A 459 -11.28 3.28 -10.10
C VAL A 459 -11.97 1.94 -10.40
N LEU A 460 -12.17 1.62 -11.69
CA LEU A 460 -12.67 0.31 -12.17
C LEU A 460 -13.95 -0.19 -11.44
N PRO A 461 -15.16 0.15 -11.90
CA PRO A 461 -15.51 0.32 -13.31
C PRO A 461 -15.44 1.77 -13.80
N SER A 462 -15.08 1.96 -15.07
CA SER A 462 -15.08 3.27 -15.76
C SER A 462 -16.44 3.98 -15.60
N LYS A 463 -16.38 5.25 -15.17
CA LYS A 463 -17.54 6.14 -15.10
C LYS A 463 -17.78 6.72 -16.49
N LYS A 464 -18.44 5.98 -17.39
CA LYS A 464 -18.94 6.62 -18.62
C LYS A 464 -20.13 7.55 -18.26
N PRO A 465 -20.08 8.86 -18.58
CA PRO A 465 -21.21 9.74 -18.37
C PRO A 465 -22.45 9.21 -19.10
N GLY A 466 -23.61 9.21 -18.44
CA GLY A 466 -24.90 8.84 -19.06
C GLY A 466 -25.25 7.35 -19.11
N ARG A 467 -24.43 6.43 -18.56
CA ARG A 467 -24.81 5.00 -18.41
C ARG A 467 -24.96 4.58 -16.95
N ARG A 468 -25.96 3.71 -16.70
CA ARG A 468 -26.20 3.03 -15.41
C ARG A 468 -24.94 2.28 -14.97
N TRP A 469 -24.72 2.18 -13.66
CA TRP A 469 -23.58 1.49 -13.04
C TRP A 469 -23.26 0.17 -13.76
N LYS A 470 -22.07 0.07 -14.35
CA LYS A 470 -21.57 -1.20 -14.90
C LYS A 470 -21.11 -2.09 -13.75
N TRP A 471 -21.32 -3.40 -13.91
CA TRP A 471 -20.72 -4.41 -13.05
C TRP A 471 -19.19 -4.27 -13.06
N PRO A 472 -18.51 -4.39 -11.92
CA PRO A 472 -17.06 -4.35 -11.88
C PRO A 472 -16.49 -5.51 -12.70
N PRO A 473 -15.34 -5.33 -13.38
CA PRO A 473 -14.77 -6.38 -14.21
C PRO A 473 -14.38 -7.58 -13.35
N PHE A 474 -14.44 -8.77 -13.94
CA PHE A 474 -13.93 -9.99 -13.30
C PHE A 474 -12.46 -9.78 -12.91
N PHE A 475 -12.14 -10.00 -11.64
CA PHE A 475 -10.81 -9.87 -11.04
C PHE A 475 -10.04 -8.62 -11.52
N SER A 476 -10.33 -7.47 -10.91
CA SER A 476 -9.73 -6.18 -11.31
C SER A 476 -8.38 -5.89 -10.65
N HIS A 477 -7.97 -6.73 -9.70
CA HIS A 477 -6.81 -6.48 -8.84
C HIS A 477 -5.49 -6.27 -9.60
N THR A 478 -5.33 -6.89 -10.77
CA THR A 478 -4.12 -6.77 -11.62
C THR A 478 -4.25 -5.73 -12.74
N LYS A 479 -5.35 -4.97 -12.80
CA LYS A 479 -5.72 -4.15 -13.97
C LYS A 479 -5.52 -2.64 -13.77
N TYR A 480 -4.84 -2.21 -12.70
CA TYR A 480 -4.71 -0.80 -12.32
C TYR A 480 -3.96 0.09 -13.32
N TRP A 481 -3.08 -0.50 -14.14
CA TRP A 481 -2.39 0.20 -15.23
C TRP A 481 -2.51 -0.54 -16.56
N LEU A 482 -3.45 -1.49 -16.66
CA LEU A 482 -3.70 -2.19 -17.92
C LEU A 482 -4.45 -1.25 -18.87
N MET A 483 -3.89 -1.05 -20.06
CA MET A 483 -4.53 -0.34 -21.17
C MET A 483 -5.08 -1.35 -22.16
N LYS A 484 -6.37 -1.23 -22.53
CA LYS A 484 -6.94 -2.04 -23.61
C LYS A 484 -6.66 -1.46 -24.99
N ASP A 485 -6.68 -0.13 -25.08
CA ASP A 485 -6.43 0.62 -26.31
C ASP A 485 -5.50 1.80 -25.96
N PRO A 486 -4.25 1.80 -26.42
CA PRO A 486 -3.32 2.91 -26.18
C PRO A 486 -3.77 4.25 -26.78
N ALA A 487 -4.71 4.25 -27.73
CA ALA A 487 -5.26 5.48 -28.32
C ALA A 487 -6.37 6.12 -27.47
N GLN A 488 -6.96 5.40 -26.52
CA GLN A 488 -8.01 5.90 -25.63
C GLN A 488 -7.58 5.80 -24.18
N THR A 489 -7.33 6.94 -23.54
CA THR A 489 -7.01 6.97 -22.11
C THR A 489 -8.23 6.55 -21.29
N GLU A 490 -8.18 5.36 -20.70
CA GLU A 490 -9.21 4.88 -19.77
C GLU A 490 -9.20 5.68 -18.45
N ASP A 491 -10.36 5.87 -17.81
CA ASP A 491 -10.52 6.71 -16.61
C ASP A 491 -9.54 6.34 -15.48
N HIS A 492 -9.26 5.05 -15.28
CA HIS A 492 -8.34 4.60 -14.24
C HIS A 492 -6.88 4.92 -14.55
N ILE A 493 -6.50 4.95 -15.84
CA ILE A 493 -5.18 5.38 -16.29
C ILE A 493 -5.05 6.90 -16.12
N GLN A 494 -6.09 7.66 -16.45
CA GLN A 494 -6.09 9.11 -16.20
C GLN A 494 -5.95 9.40 -14.70
N ALA A 495 -6.72 8.72 -13.84
CA ALA A 495 -6.59 8.87 -12.39
C ALA A 495 -5.18 8.54 -11.87
N LEU A 496 -4.51 7.53 -12.46
CA LEU A 496 -3.13 7.17 -12.13
C LEU A 496 -2.12 8.24 -12.61
N ARG A 497 -2.29 8.77 -13.82
CA ARG A 497 -1.46 9.87 -14.35
C ARG A 497 -1.63 11.14 -13.52
N ASP A 498 -2.86 11.46 -13.13
CA ASP A 498 -3.18 12.56 -12.23
C ASP A 498 -2.57 12.33 -10.84
N ALA A 499 -2.57 11.08 -10.34
CA ALA A 499 -1.90 10.65 -9.10
C ALA A 499 -0.40 10.96 -9.11
N LEU A 500 0.28 10.60 -10.19
CA LEU A 500 1.71 10.85 -10.36
C LEU A 500 2.03 12.34 -10.53
N ALA A 501 1.20 13.04 -11.30
CA ALA A 501 1.38 14.44 -11.68
C ALA A 501 2.82 14.73 -12.17
N LEU A 502 3.29 13.94 -13.15
CA LEU A 502 4.68 13.99 -13.61
C LEU A 502 5.07 15.37 -14.15
N LYS A 503 4.14 16.08 -14.80
CA LYS A 503 4.42 17.37 -15.48
C LYS A 503 4.56 18.56 -14.54
N HIS A 504 3.67 18.70 -13.56
CA HIS A 504 3.58 19.93 -12.76
C HIS A 504 4.04 19.74 -11.30
N GLY A 505 4.21 18.50 -10.84
CA GLY A 505 4.06 18.23 -9.40
C GLY A 505 2.62 18.53 -8.97
N ARG A 506 2.18 17.97 -7.84
CA ARG A 506 0.95 18.42 -7.20
C ARG A 506 1.24 19.55 -6.24
#